data_AF-A0A9W6CVZ9-F1
#
_entry.id   AF-A0A9W6CVZ9-F1
#
_cell.length_a   1.000
_cell.length_b   1.000
_cell.length_c   1.000
_cell.angle_alpha   90.00
_cell.angle_beta   90.00
_cell.angle_gamma   90.00
#
_symmetry.space_group_name_H-M   'P 1'
#
loop_
_entity.id
_entity.type
_entity.pdbx_description
1 polymer ?
#
loop_
_entity_poly.entity_id
_entity_poly.type
_entity_poly.pdbx_seq_one_letter_code
_entity_poly.pdbx_strand_id
1 'polypeptide(L)'
;MSTKIPDDILKLLDAVEEENKKRRTSLTQRVVEWNRLRSLLKFDSDQEVKLLSEEAHKFFHGKTLTDRLNALADFEFVWIGTSAKYGACKYKDIEEMAKTEKDYQALFNWKESVYTIMIENIVAELSEHCPGGEDDADWIALLLERVLNIIVEVAEEKKVSRIRGRAGKISEVEVTEPRIKMAFDDWIKEIEREG
;
A
#
# COMPACT_ATOMS: atom_id res chain seq x y z
N MET A 1 50.17 -2.35 8.25
CA MET A 1 49.41 -3.42 7.56
C MET A 1 48.07 -2.85 7.17
N SER A 2 47.74 -2.84 5.88
CA SER A 2 46.45 -2.33 5.39
C SER A 2 45.37 -3.38 5.67
N THR A 3 44.48 -3.09 6.61
CA THR A 3 43.26 -3.86 6.85
C THR A 3 42.27 -3.56 5.73
N LYS A 4 42.48 -4.19 4.56
CA LYS A 4 41.46 -4.19 3.51
C LYS A 4 40.26 -4.99 4.02
N ILE A 5 39.11 -4.34 4.07
CA ILE A 5 37.83 -4.99 4.32
C ILE A 5 37.67 -6.08 3.25
N PRO A 6 37.40 -7.35 3.63
CA PRO A 6 37.18 -8.43 2.67
C PRO A 6 36.04 -8.11 1.69
N ASP A 7 36.22 -8.47 0.41
CA ASP A 7 35.25 -8.17 -0.66
C ASP A 7 33.84 -8.74 -0.38
N ASP A 8 33.74 -9.83 0.36
CA ASP A 8 32.45 -10.43 0.74
C ASP A 8 31.71 -9.59 1.78
N ILE A 9 32.44 -8.88 2.66
CA ILE A 9 31.88 -7.93 3.61
C ILE A 9 31.45 -6.65 2.87
N LEU A 10 32.21 -6.20 1.88
CA LEU A 10 31.81 -5.08 1.01
C LEU A 10 30.52 -5.37 0.25
N LYS A 11 30.40 -6.57 -0.37
CA LYS A 11 29.15 -6.98 -1.04
C LYS A 11 27.96 -7.09 -0.09
N LEU A 12 28.18 -7.54 1.14
CA LEU A 12 27.15 -7.58 2.18
C LEU A 12 26.73 -6.17 2.59
N LEU A 13 27.68 -5.25 2.76
CA LEU A 13 27.40 -3.85 3.08
C LEU A 13 26.65 -3.15 1.94
N ASP A 14 27.05 -3.37 0.69
CA ASP A 14 26.36 -2.83 -0.49
C ASP A 14 24.94 -3.39 -0.62
N ALA A 15 24.75 -4.68 -0.35
CA ALA A 15 23.42 -5.31 -0.36
C ALA A 15 22.52 -4.76 0.74
N VAL A 16 23.07 -4.59 1.96
CA VAL A 16 22.39 -3.96 3.10
C VAL A 16 22.10 -2.50 2.84
N GLU A 17 23.00 -1.77 2.16
CA GLU A 17 22.81 -0.37 1.81
C GLU A 17 21.74 -0.19 0.73
N GLU A 18 21.70 -1.04 -0.30
CA GLU A 18 20.62 -1.06 -1.29
C GLU A 18 19.27 -1.52 -0.71
N GLU A 19 19.28 -2.47 0.23
CA GLU A 19 18.08 -2.87 0.97
C GLU A 19 17.60 -1.72 1.89
N ASN A 20 18.52 -1.05 2.58
CA ASN A 20 18.22 0.14 3.37
C ASN A 20 17.77 1.33 2.52
N LYS A 21 18.26 1.46 1.29
CA LYS A 21 17.85 2.50 0.34
C LYS A 21 16.44 2.25 -0.20
N LYS A 22 16.06 0.99 -0.40
CA LYS A 22 14.66 0.58 -0.66
C LYS A 22 13.76 0.81 0.56
N ARG A 23 14.27 0.57 1.77
CA ARG A 23 13.58 0.92 3.03
C ARG A 23 13.49 2.44 3.26
N ARG A 24 14.40 3.22 2.68
CA ARG A 24 14.44 4.71 2.74
C ARG A 24 13.61 5.42 1.68
N THR A 25 13.22 4.74 0.60
CA THR A 25 12.20 5.28 -0.32
C THR A 25 10.85 5.20 0.35
N SER A 26 10.15 6.35 0.44
CA SER A 26 8.82 6.38 1.07
C SER A 26 7.88 5.41 0.36
N LEU A 27 6.90 4.85 1.09
CA LEU A 27 5.91 3.94 0.54
C LEU A 27 5.29 4.50 -0.75
N THR A 28 4.99 5.79 -0.77
CA THR A 28 4.53 6.53 -1.94
C THR A 28 5.47 6.40 -3.14
N GLN A 29 6.78 6.57 -2.96
CA GLN A 29 7.76 6.44 -4.05
C GLN A 29 7.80 5.01 -4.61
N ARG A 30 7.64 4.00 -3.75
CA ARG A 30 7.59 2.59 -4.18
C ARG A 30 6.34 2.30 -5.01
N VAL A 31 5.18 2.80 -4.60
CA VAL A 31 3.92 2.67 -5.37
C VAL A 31 3.99 3.43 -6.70
N VAL A 32 4.59 4.63 -6.71
CA VAL A 32 4.83 5.40 -7.95
C VAL A 32 5.71 4.62 -8.92
N GLU A 33 6.82 4.06 -8.43
CA GLU A 33 7.74 3.27 -9.25
C GLU A 33 7.05 2.02 -9.81
N TRP A 34 6.25 1.35 -8.98
CA TRP A 34 5.45 0.20 -9.43
C TRP A 34 4.50 0.58 -10.57
N ASN A 35 3.78 1.70 -10.44
CA ASN A 35 2.86 2.19 -11.48
C ASN A 35 3.60 2.63 -12.74
N ARG A 36 4.77 3.29 -12.60
CA ARG A 36 5.63 3.68 -13.73
C ARG A 36 6.01 2.49 -14.58
N LEU A 37 6.36 1.37 -13.95
CA LEU A 37 6.82 0.17 -14.64
C LEU A 37 5.68 -0.63 -15.29
N ARG A 38 4.46 -0.56 -14.74
CA ARG A 38 3.33 -1.38 -15.19
C ARG A 38 2.42 -0.67 -16.19
N SER A 39 2.13 0.60 -15.97
CA SER A 39 1.17 1.37 -16.78
C SER A 39 1.77 2.62 -17.44
N LEU A 40 3.08 2.84 -17.30
CA LEU A 40 3.75 4.06 -17.77
C LEU A 40 3.11 5.35 -17.22
N LEU A 41 2.51 5.27 -16.02
CA LEU A 41 1.76 6.36 -15.39
C LEU A 41 0.59 6.90 -16.24
N LYS A 42 0.02 6.08 -17.13
CA LYS A 42 -1.17 6.49 -17.89
C LYS A 42 -2.40 6.53 -16.97
N PHE A 43 -3.04 7.69 -16.89
CA PHE A 43 -4.30 7.88 -16.17
C PHE A 43 -5.50 7.53 -17.08
N ASP A 44 -6.46 6.81 -16.51
CA ASP A 44 -7.73 6.46 -17.14
C ASP A 44 -8.80 6.44 -16.04
N SER A 45 -9.65 7.46 -16.01
CA SER A 45 -10.61 7.67 -14.91
C SER A 45 -11.57 6.49 -14.73
N ASP A 46 -12.06 5.89 -15.82
CA ASP A 46 -12.96 4.74 -15.75
C ASP A 46 -12.25 3.51 -15.16
N GLN A 47 -10.99 3.31 -15.54
CA GLN A 47 -10.18 2.24 -14.96
C GLN A 47 -9.90 2.47 -13.47
N GLU A 48 -9.55 3.69 -13.05
CA GLU A 48 -9.27 3.97 -11.64
C GLU A 48 -10.54 3.84 -10.77
N VAL A 49 -11.70 4.31 -11.27
CA VAL A 49 -13.01 4.10 -10.62
C VAL A 49 -13.27 2.61 -10.42
N LYS A 50 -13.04 1.80 -11.46
CA LYS A 50 -13.25 0.36 -11.38
C LYS A 50 -12.36 -0.29 -10.33
N LEU A 51 -11.07 0.04 -10.32
CA LEU A 51 -10.13 -0.54 -9.36
C LEU A 51 -10.49 -0.14 -7.92
N LEU A 52 -10.75 1.14 -7.66
CA LEU A 52 -11.10 1.60 -6.31
C LEU A 52 -12.45 1.02 -5.84
N SER A 53 -13.44 0.93 -6.74
CA SER A 53 -14.74 0.33 -6.39
C SER A 53 -14.65 -1.17 -6.13
N GLU A 54 -13.79 -1.90 -6.84
CA GLU A 54 -13.50 -3.31 -6.56
C GLU A 54 -12.92 -3.49 -5.14
N GLU A 55 -11.96 -2.67 -4.74
CA GLU A 55 -11.36 -2.75 -3.40
C GLU A 55 -12.33 -2.32 -2.28
N ALA A 56 -13.11 -1.25 -2.51
CA ALA A 56 -14.16 -0.85 -1.58
C ALA A 56 -15.23 -1.95 -1.44
N HIS A 57 -15.62 -2.60 -2.54
CA HIS A 57 -16.56 -3.72 -2.50
C HIS A 57 -16.00 -4.89 -1.68
N LYS A 58 -14.73 -5.26 -1.86
CA LYS A 58 -14.07 -6.30 -1.05
C LYS A 58 -14.08 -5.94 0.43
N PHE A 59 -13.83 -4.68 0.77
CA PHE A 59 -13.88 -4.20 2.14
C PHE A 59 -15.27 -4.42 2.77
N PHE A 60 -16.34 -3.92 2.14
CA PHE A 60 -17.69 -4.01 2.71
C PHE A 60 -18.26 -5.44 2.73
N HIS A 61 -17.70 -6.36 1.94
CA HIS A 61 -18.07 -7.78 1.97
C HIS A 61 -17.08 -8.66 2.74
N GLY A 62 -16.01 -8.07 3.28
CA GLY A 62 -15.01 -8.76 4.09
C GLY A 62 -15.66 -9.30 5.37
N LYS A 63 -15.38 -10.56 5.70
CA LYS A 63 -16.00 -11.22 6.86
C LYS A 63 -15.18 -11.03 8.12
N THR A 64 -13.86 -10.90 7.98
CA THR A 64 -12.92 -10.72 9.07
C THR A 64 -12.31 -9.32 9.03
N LEU A 65 -11.82 -8.85 10.18
CA LEU A 65 -11.01 -7.64 10.26
C LEU A 65 -9.80 -7.72 9.32
N THR A 66 -9.16 -8.88 9.22
CA THR A 66 -8.05 -9.12 8.29
C THR A 66 -8.45 -8.92 6.83
N ASP A 67 -9.63 -9.40 6.40
CA ASP A 67 -10.14 -9.17 5.04
C ASP A 67 -10.32 -7.67 4.76
N ARG A 68 -10.90 -6.95 5.74
CA ARG A 68 -11.15 -5.51 5.65
C ARG A 68 -9.84 -4.71 5.63
N LEU A 69 -8.87 -5.04 6.49
CA LEU A 69 -7.55 -4.40 6.50
C LEU A 69 -6.80 -4.64 5.18
N ASN A 70 -6.86 -5.85 4.61
CA ASN A 70 -6.33 -6.14 3.27
C ASN A 70 -6.95 -5.21 2.22
N ALA A 71 -8.28 -5.21 2.14
CA ALA A 71 -9.00 -4.44 1.13
C ALA A 71 -8.80 -2.91 1.29
N LEU A 72 -8.71 -2.40 2.52
CA LEU A 72 -8.40 -1.00 2.79
C LEU A 72 -6.99 -0.62 2.32
N ALA A 73 -6.01 -1.47 2.57
CA ALA A 73 -4.65 -1.20 2.12
C ALA A 73 -4.50 -1.37 0.59
N ASP A 74 -5.21 -2.31 -0.04
CA ASP A 74 -5.31 -2.39 -1.50
C ASP A 74 -5.96 -1.12 -2.08
N PHE A 75 -7.01 -0.61 -1.43
CA PHE A 75 -7.67 0.63 -1.82
C PHE A 75 -6.72 1.84 -1.76
N GLU A 76 -5.95 2.00 -0.68
CA GLU A 76 -4.92 3.04 -0.55
C GLU A 76 -3.78 2.87 -1.56
N PHE A 77 -3.35 1.63 -1.83
CA PHE A 77 -2.36 1.34 -2.87
C PHE A 77 -2.83 1.80 -4.25
N VAL A 78 -4.08 1.49 -4.61
CA VAL A 78 -4.71 1.95 -5.86
C VAL A 78 -4.81 3.47 -5.88
N TRP A 79 -5.19 4.10 -4.76
CA TRP A 79 -5.33 5.55 -4.67
C TRP A 79 -4.00 6.29 -4.86
N ILE A 80 -2.93 5.86 -4.19
CA ILE A 80 -1.58 6.44 -4.37
C ILE A 80 -1.15 6.30 -5.84
N GLY A 81 -1.42 5.15 -6.47
CA GLY A 81 -1.16 4.94 -7.89
C GLY A 81 -2.00 5.85 -8.80
N THR A 82 -3.27 6.04 -8.47
CA THR A 82 -4.22 6.93 -9.16
C THR A 82 -3.72 8.37 -9.16
N SER A 83 -3.37 8.90 -7.97
CA SER A 83 -2.82 10.25 -7.83
C SER A 83 -1.50 10.42 -8.58
N ALA A 84 -0.64 9.40 -8.58
CA ALA A 84 0.62 9.43 -9.33
C ALA A 84 0.40 9.50 -10.85
N LYS A 85 -0.56 8.72 -11.39
CA LYS A 85 -0.93 8.76 -12.80
C LYS A 85 -1.52 10.11 -13.19
N TYR A 86 -2.44 10.64 -12.38
CA TYR A 86 -3.03 11.97 -12.59
C TYR A 86 -1.96 13.07 -12.59
N GLY A 87 -1.05 13.06 -11.60
CA GLY A 87 0.04 14.03 -11.51
C GLY A 87 1.06 13.94 -12.65
N ALA A 88 1.11 12.82 -13.37
CA ALA A 88 1.96 12.62 -14.53
C ALA A 88 1.28 12.91 -15.88
N CYS A 89 -0.01 13.28 -15.88
CA CYS A 89 -0.76 13.59 -17.09
C CYS A 89 -0.12 14.73 -17.88
N LYS A 90 -0.12 14.58 -19.21
CA LYS A 90 0.23 15.64 -20.15
C LYS A 90 -1.01 15.96 -20.97
N TYR A 91 -1.38 17.23 -20.99
CA TYR A 91 -2.57 17.71 -21.68
C TYR A 91 -2.19 18.32 -23.03
N LYS A 92 -3.00 18.04 -24.05
CA LYS A 92 -2.86 18.65 -25.37
C LYS A 92 -3.40 20.08 -25.39
N ASP A 93 -4.48 20.32 -24.67
CA ASP A 93 -5.17 21.61 -24.59
C ASP A 93 -5.91 21.80 -23.26
N ILE A 94 -6.47 23.00 -23.07
CA ILE A 94 -7.18 23.40 -21.85
C ILE A 94 -8.47 22.60 -21.66
N GLU A 95 -9.14 22.20 -22.75
CA GLU A 95 -10.40 21.46 -22.67
C GLU A 95 -10.16 20.03 -22.13
N GLU A 96 -9.11 19.37 -22.62
CA GLU A 96 -8.65 18.07 -22.10
C GLU A 96 -8.22 18.16 -20.63
N MET A 97 -7.48 19.22 -20.26
CA MET A 97 -7.09 19.47 -18.87
C MET A 97 -8.32 19.61 -17.98
N ALA A 98 -9.27 20.48 -18.35
CA ALA A 98 -10.48 20.74 -17.56
C ALA A 98 -11.36 19.48 -17.41
N LYS A 99 -11.47 18.66 -18.47
CA LYS A 99 -12.17 17.39 -18.41
C LYS A 99 -11.48 16.43 -17.44
N THR A 100 -10.17 16.26 -17.55
CA THR A 100 -9.39 15.34 -16.70
C THR A 100 -9.43 15.77 -15.23
N GLU A 101 -9.29 17.07 -14.95
CA GLU A 101 -9.41 17.63 -13.60
C GLU A 101 -10.80 17.37 -13.01
N LYS A 102 -11.87 17.59 -13.80
CA LYS A 102 -13.25 17.32 -13.36
C LYS A 102 -13.45 15.84 -13.04
N ASP A 103 -12.97 14.95 -13.91
CA ASP A 103 -13.07 13.49 -13.73
C ASP A 103 -12.29 13.05 -12.46
N TYR A 104 -11.08 13.59 -12.25
CA TYR A 104 -10.27 13.31 -11.06
C TYR A 104 -10.91 13.88 -9.78
N GLN A 105 -11.47 15.08 -9.80
CA GLN A 105 -12.12 15.68 -8.63
C GLN A 105 -13.37 14.90 -8.21
N ALA A 106 -14.16 14.43 -9.18
CA ALA A 106 -15.30 13.57 -8.90
C ALA A 106 -14.85 12.27 -8.21
N LEU A 107 -13.78 11.66 -8.73
CA LEU A 107 -13.19 10.45 -8.13
C LEU A 107 -12.63 10.72 -6.72
N PHE A 108 -11.93 11.83 -6.52
CA PHE A 108 -11.39 12.25 -5.22
C PHE A 108 -12.51 12.38 -4.18
N ASN A 109 -13.57 13.12 -4.50
CA ASN A 109 -14.68 13.35 -3.58
C ASN A 109 -15.38 12.03 -3.18
N TRP A 110 -15.57 11.15 -4.16
CA TRP A 110 -16.11 9.81 -3.89
C TRP A 110 -15.16 8.98 -3.03
N LYS A 111 -13.85 8.97 -3.35
CA LYS A 111 -12.82 8.27 -2.58
C LYS A 111 -12.82 8.72 -1.13
N GLU A 112 -12.84 10.02 -0.86
CA GLU A 112 -12.79 10.54 0.50
C GLU A 112 -14.03 10.12 1.31
N SER A 113 -15.20 10.14 0.68
CA SER A 113 -16.45 9.69 1.31
C SER A 113 -16.39 8.21 1.68
N VAL A 114 -15.93 7.36 0.76
CA VAL A 114 -15.81 5.91 0.98
C VAL A 114 -14.71 5.59 1.99
N TYR A 115 -13.54 6.22 1.85
CA TYR A 115 -12.39 6.03 2.73
C TYR A 115 -12.70 6.40 4.17
N THR A 116 -13.40 7.52 4.39
CA THR A 116 -13.86 7.93 5.73
C THR A 116 -14.68 6.82 6.38
N ILE A 117 -15.67 6.27 5.66
CA ILE A 117 -16.51 5.18 6.16
C ILE A 117 -15.67 3.93 6.45
N MET A 118 -14.73 3.57 5.58
CA MET A 118 -13.86 2.41 5.79
C MET A 118 -13.00 2.58 7.04
N ILE A 119 -12.39 3.74 7.23
CA ILE A 119 -11.58 4.06 8.41
C ILE A 119 -12.44 4.05 9.67
N GLU A 120 -13.61 4.68 9.66
CA GLU A 120 -14.53 4.67 10.82
C GLU A 120 -14.91 3.23 11.22
N ASN A 121 -15.15 2.34 10.25
CA ASN A 121 -15.43 0.93 10.52
C ASN A 121 -14.22 0.20 11.14
N ILE A 122 -13.02 0.41 10.59
CA ILE A 122 -11.80 -0.19 11.12
C ILE A 122 -11.51 0.34 12.52
N VAL A 123 -11.60 1.66 12.73
CA VAL A 123 -11.36 2.28 14.03
C VAL A 123 -12.34 1.75 15.06
N ALA A 124 -13.64 1.71 14.75
CA ALA A 124 -14.65 1.19 15.68
C ALA A 124 -14.35 -0.26 16.11
N GLU A 125 -13.93 -1.12 15.18
CA GLU A 125 -13.59 -2.51 15.47
C GLU A 125 -12.26 -2.64 16.23
N LEU A 126 -11.26 -1.82 15.90
CA LEU A 126 -9.96 -1.81 16.57
C LEU A 126 -10.00 -1.18 17.97
N SER A 127 -10.87 -0.20 18.20
CA SER A 127 -11.04 0.45 19.50
C SER A 127 -11.48 -0.53 20.60
N GLU A 128 -12.07 -1.67 20.25
CA GLU A 128 -12.35 -2.75 21.22
C GLU A 128 -11.07 -3.41 21.76
N HIS A 129 -9.96 -3.26 21.04
CA HIS A 129 -8.66 -3.85 21.36
C HIS A 129 -7.64 -2.83 21.89
N CYS A 130 -7.92 -1.53 21.77
CA CYS A 130 -7.05 -0.48 22.30
C CYS A 130 -7.31 -0.27 23.80
N PRO A 131 -6.30 0.18 24.57
CA PRO A 131 -6.44 0.43 26.01
C PRO A 131 -7.33 1.64 26.32
N GLY A 132 -7.63 2.47 25.31
CA GLY A 132 -8.37 3.72 25.40
C GLY A 132 -7.46 4.90 25.74
N GLY A 133 -7.33 5.87 24.84
CA GLY A 133 -6.51 7.08 25.07
C GLY A 133 -6.43 8.05 23.87
N GLU A 134 -5.72 9.16 24.03
CA GLU A 134 -5.46 10.12 22.94
C GLU A 134 -4.63 9.51 21.79
N ASP A 135 -3.90 8.42 22.06
CA ASP A 135 -2.95 7.78 21.13
C ASP A 135 -3.56 6.67 20.24
N ASP A 136 -4.84 6.33 20.39
CA ASP A 136 -5.49 5.23 19.65
C ASP A 136 -5.43 5.44 18.11
N ALA A 137 -5.51 6.70 17.67
CA ALA A 137 -5.40 7.05 16.25
C ALA A 137 -4.00 6.79 15.69
N ASP A 138 -2.95 7.05 16.47
CA ASP A 138 -1.56 6.83 16.07
C ASP A 138 -1.25 5.34 15.98
N TRP A 139 -1.76 4.54 16.93
CA TRP A 139 -1.63 3.09 16.89
C TRP A 139 -2.29 2.48 15.65
N ILE A 140 -3.49 2.94 15.30
CA ILE A 140 -4.20 2.48 14.11
C ILE A 140 -3.46 2.92 12.84
N ALA A 141 -2.95 4.15 12.79
CA ALA A 141 -2.15 4.63 11.66
C ALA A 141 -0.89 3.78 11.45
N LEU A 142 -0.18 3.42 12.52
CA LEU A 142 0.99 2.53 12.47
C LEU A 142 0.64 1.13 11.94
N LEU A 143 -0.50 0.55 12.37
CA LEU A 143 -0.96 -0.73 11.85
C LEU A 143 -1.26 -0.64 10.34
N LEU A 144 -1.98 0.40 9.90
CA LEU A 144 -2.29 0.61 8.49
C LEU A 144 -1.04 0.79 7.64
N GLU A 145 -0.04 1.53 8.12
CA GLU A 145 1.25 1.67 7.43
C GLU A 145 1.99 0.32 7.32
N ARG A 146 1.99 -0.50 8.38
CA ARG A 146 2.58 -1.85 8.36
C ARG A 146 1.89 -2.75 7.32
N VAL A 147 0.55 -2.74 7.28
CA VAL A 147 -0.25 -3.52 6.33
C VAL A 147 0.03 -3.07 4.88
N LEU A 148 0.04 -1.77 4.62
CA LEU A 148 0.31 -1.23 3.29
C LEU A 148 1.74 -1.58 2.81
N ASN A 149 2.73 -1.54 3.71
CA ASN A 149 4.09 -1.99 3.40
C ASN A 149 4.13 -3.47 2.97
N ILE A 150 3.38 -4.35 3.65
CA ILE A 150 3.29 -5.77 3.29
C ILE A 150 2.75 -5.94 1.86
N ILE A 151 1.70 -5.20 1.50
CA ILE A 151 1.10 -5.27 0.16
C ILE A 151 2.10 -4.80 -0.90
N VAL A 152 2.80 -3.69 -0.67
CA VAL A 152 3.84 -3.19 -1.58
C VAL A 152 4.97 -4.22 -1.75
N GLU A 153 5.43 -4.84 -0.66
CA GLU A 153 6.46 -5.88 -0.71
C GLU A 153 6.02 -7.09 -1.53
N VAL A 154 4.80 -7.61 -1.31
CA VAL A 154 4.25 -8.71 -2.11
C VAL A 154 4.13 -8.32 -3.58
N ALA A 155 3.71 -7.09 -3.88
CA ALA A 155 3.63 -6.58 -5.23
C ALA A 155 5.02 -6.48 -5.92
N GLU A 156 6.06 -6.11 -5.16
CA GLU A 156 7.46 -6.08 -5.61
C GLU A 156 8.05 -7.50 -5.81
N GLU A 157 7.77 -8.45 -4.91
CA GLU A 157 8.20 -9.85 -5.01
C GLU A 157 7.64 -10.53 -6.28
N LYS A 158 6.39 -10.22 -6.65
CA LYS A 158 5.78 -10.68 -7.91
C LYS A 158 6.50 -10.16 -9.15
N LYS A 159 7.03 -8.95 -9.12
CA LYS A 159 7.83 -8.40 -10.22
C LYS A 159 9.12 -9.22 -10.39
N VAL A 160 9.81 -9.55 -9.30
CA VAL A 160 11.06 -10.33 -9.33
C VAL A 160 10.81 -11.76 -9.84
N SER A 161 9.74 -12.41 -9.41
CA SER A 161 9.39 -13.77 -9.85
C SER A 161 9.00 -13.85 -11.34
N ARG A 162 8.28 -12.85 -11.87
CA ARG A 162 8.00 -12.74 -13.32
C ARG A 162 9.26 -12.57 -14.17
N ILE A 163 10.24 -11.80 -13.70
CA ILE A 163 11.54 -11.62 -14.38
C ILE A 163 12.35 -12.93 -14.39
N ARG A 164 12.20 -13.77 -13.35
CA ARG A 164 12.96 -15.03 -13.18
C ARG A 164 12.29 -16.28 -13.77
N GLY A 165 11.19 -16.15 -14.50
CA GLY A 165 10.57 -17.26 -15.26
C GLY A 165 9.98 -18.41 -14.44
N ARG A 166 9.91 -18.33 -13.10
CA ARG A 166 9.26 -19.33 -12.25
C ARG A 166 7.80 -18.97 -12.01
N ALA A 167 6.92 -19.40 -12.92
CA ALA A 167 5.47 -19.29 -12.75
C ALA A 167 4.95 -20.41 -11.83
N GLY A 168 5.15 -20.25 -10.52
CA GLY A 168 4.26 -20.85 -9.53
C GLY A 168 3.08 -19.90 -9.35
N LYS A 169 1.86 -20.34 -9.66
CA LYS A 169 0.64 -19.53 -9.57
C LYS A 169 0.16 -19.49 -8.12
N ILE A 170 0.95 -18.90 -7.22
CA ILE A 170 0.53 -18.65 -5.83
C ILE A 170 -0.37 -17.41 -5.85
N SER A 171 -1.56 -17.50 -5.24
CA SER A 171 -2.49 -16.37 -5.23
C SER A 171 -2.01 -15.26 -4.30
N GLU A 172 -2.35 -14.00 -4.59
CA GLU A 172 -2.00 -12.83 -3.78
C GLU A 172 -2.42 -12.98 -2.32
N VAL A 173 -3.65 -13.43 -2.16
CA VAL A 173 -4.32 -13.64 -0.88
C VAL A 173 -3.57 -14.67 -0.02
N GLU A 174 -3.10 -15.78 -0.62
CA GLU A 174 -2.34 -16.82 0.08
C GLU A 174 -1.00 -16.30 0.68
N VAL A 175 -0.47 -15.17 0.20
CA VAL A 175 0.80 -14.61 0.67
C VAL A 175 0.58 -13.39 1.59
N THR A 176 -0.38 -12.52 1.30
CA THR A 176 -0.63 -11.30 2.08
C THR A 176 -1.34 -11.59 3.41
N GLU A 177 -2.33 -12.48 3.40
CA GLU A 177 -3.19 -12.74 4.57
C GLU A 177 -2.41 -13.24 5.79
N PRO A 178 -1.47 -14.23 5.69
CA PRO A 178 -0.68 -14.65 6.84
C PRO A 178 0.21 -13.55 7.40
N ARG A 179 0.78 -12.70 6.52
CA ARG A 179 1.69 -11.62 6.92
C ARG A 179 0.94 -10.49 7.62
N ILE A 180 -0.25 -10.15 7.14
CA ILE A 180 -1.11 -9.13 7.77
C ILE A 180 -1.64 -9.63 9.11
N LYS A 181 -2.03 -10.90 9.20
CA LYS A 181 -2.39 -11.50 10.47
C LYS A 181 -1.25 -11.43 11.48
N MET A 182 -0.02 -11.77 11.07
CA MET A 182 1.16 -11.62 11.94
C MET A 182 1.38 -10.17 12.38
N ALA A 183 1.28 -9.20 11.46
CA ALA A 183 1.43 -7.79 11.79
C ALA A 183 0.37 -7.30 12.78
N PHE A 184 -0.87 -7.78 12.65
CA PHE A 184 -1.94 -7.52 13.61
C PHE A 184 -1.66 -8.16 14.97
N ASP A 185 -1.30 -9.45 15.00
CA ASP A 185 -0.99 -10.16 16.25
C ASP A 185 0.19 -9.52 17.00
N ASP A 186 1.20 -9.01 16.26
CA ASP A 186 2.33 -8.30 16.85
C ASP A 186 1.95 -6.90 17.34
N TRP A 187 1.07 -6.20 16.63
CA TRP A 187 0.52 -4.91 17.05
C TRP A 187 -0.29 -5.03 18.36
N ILE A 188 -1.12 -6.07 18.49
CA ILE A 188 -1.86 -6.34 19.74
C ILE A 188 -0.89 -6.57 20.91
N LYS A 189 0.17 -7.36 20.73
CA LYS A 189 1.18 -7.58 21.78
C LYS A 189 1.94 -6.30 22.17
N GLU A 190 2.15 -5.40 21.21
CA GLU A 190 2.84 -4.13 21.42
C GLU A 190 1.97 -3.22 22.29
N ILE A 191 0.67 -3.11 21.96
CA ILE A 191 -0.32 -2.41 22.78
C ILE A 191 -0.39 -2.99 24.20
N GLU A 192 -0.46 -4.31 24.34
CA GLU A 192 -0.52 -4.97 25.66
C GLU A 192 0.74 -4.77 26.51
N ARG A 193 1.91 -4.51 25.88
CA ARG A 193 3.18 -4.27 26.57
C ARG A 193 3.38 -2.81 27.00
N GLU A 194 2.79 -1.87 26.27
CA GLU A 194 2.93 -0.42 26.51
C GLU A 194 1.78 0.17 27.34
N GLY A 195 0.77 -0.63 27.69
CA GLY A 195 -0.33 -0.28 28.58
C GLY A 195 0.08 0.21 29.97
#